data_AF-A0A7S1IVU2-F1
#
_entry.id   AF-A0A7S1IVU2-F1
#
_cell.length_a   1.000
_cell.length_b   1.000
_cell.length_c   1.000
_cell.angle_alpha   90.00
_cell.angle_beta   90.00
_cell.angle_gamma   90.00
#
_symmetry.space_group_name_H-M   'P 1'
#
loop_
_entity.id
_entity.type
_entity.pdbx_description
1 polymer ?
#
loop_
_entity_poly.entity_id
_entity_poly.type
_entity_poly.pdbx_seq_one_letter_code
_entity_poly.pdbx_strand_id
1 'polypeptide(L)'
;DCTSPTPPAPSCMAPDAASDWAQAEAEWSSVQEGVISETHIVRAIQLGQVESGIQRPITYTQAFNHFFVEVEWKGKEIKKPQSHIGTLAKLAAPSLDRKLHEERQFIYFLQKQPMDHSVVEHCRIFTTLFKFLTGEEAAIPVTGDHIQKIGFQANDPKTDLRTAGMFSLLQALYFISEHPAIAKDYYRTSISATHEFPWILCSINFSCMVLDLLKDKRLHRMANQKGSMIEVVHKAYVVIFAKFVEMWTKPPSRSIGEWDATRRELKGHANEQIGKLVKEMEMKA
;
A
#
# COMPACT_ATOMS: atom_id res chain seq x y z
N ASP A 1 17.07 93.45 -5.59
CA ASP A 1 17.07 92.64 -6.82
C ASP A 1 17.47 91.23 -6.43
N CYS A 2 16.60 90.22 -6.42
CA CYS A 2 15.73 89.71 -7.50
C CYS A 2 16.59 89.15 -8.66
N THR A 3 16.52 87.87 -9.05
CA THR A 3 15.59 86.79 -8.66
C THR A 3 16.20 85.39 -8.92
N SER A 4 15.64 84.37 -8.26
CA SER A 4 15.87 82.91 -8.38
C SER A 4 15.26 82.32 -9.68
N PRO A 5 15.10 80.98 -9.93
CA PRO A 5 15.31 79.77 -9.09
C PRO A 5 16.00 78.59 -9.87
N THR A 6 16.16 77.31 -9.44
CA THR A 6 16.02 76.55 -8.15
C THR A 6 16.82 75.24 -8.26
N PRO A 7 17.29 74.66 -7.14
CA PRO A 7 17.27 73.21 -6.92
C PRO A 7 16.38 72.83 -5.71
N PRO A 8 15.65 71.70 -5.74
CA PRO A 8 14.90 71.24 -4.57
C PRO A 8 15.83 70.58 -3.53
N ALA A 9 15.95 71.22 -2.38
CA ALA A 9 16.17 70.56 -1.09
C ALA A 9 14.82 69.89 -0.64
N PRO A 10 14.75 69.03 0.42
CA PRO A 10 15.63 69.05 1.59
C PRO A 10 15.92 67.69 2.30
N SER A 11 16.68 67.78 3.40
CA SER A 11 16.46 67.11 4.71
C SER A 11 16.09 65.61 4.71
N CYS A 12 16.80 64.74 5.41
CA CYS A 12 16.87 64.78 6.88
C CYS A 12 18.02 63.97 7.49
N MET A 13 18.18 64.07 8.81
CA MET A 13 19.14 63.30 9.62
C MET A 13 18.85 61.79 9.54
N ALA A 14 19.91 60.98 9.47
CA ALA A 14 19.81 59.54 9.68
C ALA A 14 19.62 59.22 11.17
N PRO A 15 18.63 58.39 11.56
CA PRO A 15 18.61 57.72 12.86
C PRO A 15 19.52 56.49 12.85
N ASP A 16 20.04 56.11 14.02
CA ASP A 16 20.97 54.99 14.18
C ASP A 16 20.32 53.62 13.93
N ALA A 17 20.38 53.15 12.68
CA ALA A 17 19.88 51.83 12.27
C ALA A 17 20.48 50.65 13.08
N ALA A 18 21.61 50.84 13.75
CA ALA A 18 22.22 49.82 14.60
C ALA A 18 21.40 49.52 15.88
N SER A 19 20.58 50.47 16.36
CA SER A 19 19.75 50.26 17.56
C SER A 19 18.52 49.41 17.26
N ASP A 20 17.86 49.63 16.12
CA ASP A 20 16.63 48.91 15.75
C ASP A 20 16.88 47.43 15.48
N TRP A 21 18.02 47.06 14.87
CA TRP A 21 18.36 45.64 14.67
C TRP A 21 18.64 44.90 15.98
N ALA A 22 19.37 45.52 16.93
CA ALA A 22 19.63 44.91 18.22
C ALA A 22 18.34 44.71 19.05
N GLN A 23 17.40 45.65 18.96
CA GLN A 23 16.10 45.53 19.62
C GLN A 23 15.20 44.50 18.93
N ALA A 24 15.16 44.48 17.60
CA ALA A 24 14.43 43.46 16.85
C ALA A 24 14.98 42.04 17.09
N GLU A 25 16.30 41.87 17.17
CA GLU A 25 16.93 40.56 17.40
C GLU A 25 16.78 40.09 18.85
N ALA A 26 16.71 41.00 19.81
CA ALA A 26 16.31 40.72 21.19
C ALA A 26 14.83 40.34 21.29
N GLU A 27 13.93 41.04 20.59
CA GLU A 27 12.51 40.69 20.50
C GLU A 27 12.32 39.31 19.86
N TRP A 28 12.96 39.03 18.72
CA TRP A 28 12.94 37.72 18.05
C TRP A 28 13.51 36.59 18.93
N SER A 29 14.58 36.87 19.69
CA SER A 29 15.16 35.90 20.62
C SER A 29 14.23 35.61 21.82
N SER A 30 13.55 36.65 22.34
CA SER A 30 12.54 36.48 23.40
C SER A 30 11.31 35.68 22.94
N VAL A 31 10.99 35.70 21.64
CA VAL A 31 9.97 34.85 21.01
C VAL A 31 10.42 33.38 20.90
N GLN A 32 11.73 33.09 20.87
CA GLN A 32 12.24 31.70 20.87
C GLN A 32 12.41 31.10 22.27
N GLU A 33 12.75 31.90 23.29
CA GLU A 33 12.83 31.42 24.68
C GLU A 33 11.45 31.40 25.39
N GLY A 34 10.44 32.04 24.78
CA GLY A 34 9.05 32.04 25.23
C GLY A 34 8.26 30.77 24.88
N VAL A 35 8.36 29.74 25.72
CA VAL A 35 7.40 28.62 25.80
C VAL A 35 7.32 27.73 24.53
N ILE A 36 8.28 26.80 24.41
CA ILE A 36 7.93 25.48 23.84
C ILE A 36 6.96 24.83 24.83
N SER A 37 5.67 25.07 24.63
CA SER A 37 4.59 24.53 25.47
C SER A 37 4.83 23.05 25.77
N GLU A 38 4.51 22.62 26.98
CA GLU A 38 4.54 21.19 27.36
C GLU A 38 3.72 20.36 26.35
N THR A 39 2.63 20.92 25.81
CA THR A 39 1.84 20.30 24.73
C THR A 39 2.60 20.14 23.42
N HIS A 40 3.54 21.02 23.08
CA HIS A 40 4.40 20.91 21.89
C HIS A 40 5.54 19.90 22.11
N ILE A 41 6.14 19.86 23.31
CA ILE A 41 7.15 18.84 23.65
C ILE A 41 6.51 17.45 23.68
N VAL A 42 5.38 17.30 24.39
CA VAL A 42 4.61 16.05 24.44
C VAL A 42 4.14 15.65 23.04
N ARG A 43 3.70 16.59 22.19
CA ARG A 43 3.36 16.28 20.79
C ARG A 43 4.56 15.86 19.96
N ALA A 44 5.73 16.47 20.13
CA ALA A 44 6.95 16.08 19.42
C ALA A 44 7.45 14.69 19.89
N ILE A 45 7.40 14.41 21.19
CA ILE A 45 7.69 13.08 21.75
C ILE A 45 6.68 12.06 21.25
N GLN A 46 5.39 12.38 21.23
CA GLN A 46 4.34 11.49 20.74
C GLN A 46 4.51 11.21 19.24
N LEU A 47 4.84 12.23 18.44
CA LEU A 47 5.15 12.07 17.01
C LEU A 47 6.39 11.21 16.81
N GLY A 48 7.49 11.47 17.53
CA GLY A 48 8.69 10.64 17.48
C GLY A 48 8.47 9.20 17.96
N GLN A 49 7.60 8.99 18.96
CA GLN A 49 7.19 7.66 19.39
C GLN A 49 6.34 6.96 18.33
N VAL A 50 5.39 7.65 17.70
CA VAL A 50 4.57 7.14 16.59
C VAL A 50 5.45 6.79 15.39
N GLU A 51 6.37 7.67 14.99
CA GLU A 51 7.36 7.40 13.94
C GLU A 51 8.24 6.20 14.29
N SER A 52 8.75 6.11 15.53
CA SER A 52 9.50 4.94 15.99
C SER A 52 8.67 3.65 15.98
N GLY A 53 7.35 3.75 16.20
CA GLY A 53 6.39 2.65 16.13
C GLY A 53 6.13 2.20 14.70
N ILE A 54 6.00 3.15 13.75
CA ILE A 54 5.86 2.89 12.31
C ILE A 54 7.06 2.11 11.76
N GLN A 55 8.28 2.40 12.25
CA GLN A 55 9.49 1.69 11.83
C GLN A 55 9.62 0.26 12.36
N ARG A 56 8.77 -0.18 13.31
CA ARG A 56 8.80 -1.56 13.84
C ARG A 56 8.08 -2.52 12.88
N PRO A 57 8.75 -3.60 12.42
CA PRO A 57 8.11 -4.62 11.59
C PRO A 57 6.78 -5.12 12.18
N ILE A 58 5.82 -5.43 11.32
CA ILE A 58 4.54 -6.05 11.71
C ILE A 58 4.44 -7.44 11.06
N THR A 59 4.05 -8.44 11.84
CA THR A 59 3.81 -9.78 11.29
C THR A 59 2.45 -9.82 10.58
N TYR A 60 2.28 -10.76 9.65
CA TYR A 60 0.96 -11.01 9.04
C TYR A 60 -0.13 -11.22 10.11
N THR A 61 0.13 -11.99 11.17
CA THR A 61 -0.82 -12.22 12.26
C THR A 61 -1.20 -10.95 13.02
N GLN A 62 -0.25 -10.05 13.28
CA GLN A 62 -0.54 -8.76 13.92
C GLN A 62 -1.42 -7.88 13.02
N ALA A 63 -1.07 -7.76 11.74
CA ALA A 63 -1.85 -7.00 10.76
C ALA A 63 -3.27 -7.59 10.57
N PHE A 64 -3.38 -8.92 10.52
CA PHE A 64 -4.65 -9.63 10.40
C PHE A 64 -5.53 -9.37 11.64
N ASN A 65 -4.99 -9.51 12.85
CA ASN A 65 -5.73 -9.30 14.10
C ASN A 65 -6.25 -7.86 14.22
N HIS A 66 -5.42 -6.87 13.85
CA HIS A 66 -5.84 -5.47 13.80
C HIS A 66 -7.13 -5.30 12.98
N PHE A 67 -7.11 -5.75 11.72
CA PHE A 67 -8.27 -5.61 10.86
C PHE A 67 -9.45 -6.51 11.24
N PHE A 68 -9.20 -7.75 11.66
CA PHE A 68 -10.25 -8.75 11.85
C PHE A 68 -10.95 -8.64 13.21
N VAL A 69 -10.20 -8.23 14.25
CA VAL A 69 -10.63 -8.24 15.66
C VAL A 69 -10.76 -6.83 16.24
N GLU A 70 -9.75 -5.96 16.05
CA GLU A 70 -9.70 -4.65 16.72
C GLU A 70 -10.57 -3.61 16.00
N VAL A 71 -10.57 -3.61 14.67
CA VAL A 71 -11.41 -2.71 13.87
C VAL A 71 -12.86 -3.18 13.88
N GLU A 72 -13.78 -2.32 14.30
CA GLU A 72 -15.22 -2.59 14.20
C GLU A 72 -15.67 -2.54 12.73
N TRP A 73 -15.76 -3.71 12.08
CA TRP A 73 -16.29 -3.85 10.72
C TRP A 73 -17.51 -4.78 10.64
N LYS A 74 -17.73 -5.63 11.64
CA LYS A 74 -18.87 -6.54 11.71
C LYS A 74 -20.16 -5.73 11.79
N GLY A 75 -21.17 -6.11 11.00
CA GLY A 75 -22.44 -5.38 10.89
C GLY A 75 -22.43 -4.17 9.95
N LYS A 76 -21.28 -3.68 9.46
CA LYS A 76 -21.26 -2.64 8.42
C LYS A 76 -21.86 -3.18 7.11
N GLU A 77 -22.71 -2.40 6.44
CA GLU A 77 -23.33 -2.83 5.19
C GLU A 77 -22.30 -2.79 4.04
N ILE A 78 -21.74 -3.96 3.74
CA ILE A 78 -20.87 -4.15 2.58
C ILE A 78 -21.75 -4.45 1.37
N LYS A 79 -21.96 -3.44 0.51
CA LYS A 79 -22.67 -3.60 -0.77
C LYS A 79 -22.12 -4.80 -1.53
N LYS A 80 -22.96 -5.81 -1.79
CA LYS A 80 -22.57 -7.05 -2.48
C LYS A 80 -21.89 -6.70 -3.82
N PRO A 81 -20.61 -7.02 -4.01
CA PRO A 81 -19.90 -6.62 -5.21
C PRO A 81 -20.49 -7.33 -6.44
N GLN A 82 -20.65 -6.58 -7.52
CA GLN A 82 -21.23 -7.08 -8.76
C GLN A 82 -20.29 -8.11 -9.40
N SER A 83 -20.79 -9.33 -9.58
CA SER A 83 -20.07 -10.42 -10.25
C SER A 83 -20.22 -10.33 -11.77
N HIS A 84 -19.13 -10.63 -12.47
CA HIS A 84 -18.93 -10.43 -13.90
C HIS A 84 -19.46 -11.59 -14.76
N ILE A 85 -19.62 -12.78 -14.18
CA ILE A 85 -20.21 -13.93 -14.88
C ILE A 85 -21.74 -13.84 -15.04
N GLY A 86 -22.27 -14.45 -16.10
CA GLY A 86 -23.72 -14.51 -16.37
C GLY A 86 -24.51 -15.33 -15.35
N THR A 87 -25.84 -15.13 -15.32
CA THR A 87 -26.75 -15.74 -14.33
C THR A 87 -26.67 -17.26 -14.26
N LEU A 88 -26.59 -17.95 -15.41
CA LEU A 88 -26.48 -19.42 -15.45
C LEU A 88 -25.20 -19.92 -14.75
N ALA A 89 -24.04 -19.29 -15.03
CA ALA A 89 -22.78 -19.63 -14.37
C ALA A 89 -22.82 -19.35 -12.85
N LYS A 90 -23.52 -18.28 -12.42
CA LYS A 90 -23.74 -17.96 -11.01
C LYS A 90 -24.58 -19.01 -10.27
N LEU A 91 -25.48 -19.71 -10.97
CA LEU A 91 -26.31 -20.78 -10.42
C LEU A 91 -25.58 -22.13 -10.39
N ALA A 92 -24.75 -22.42 -11.40
CA ALA A 92 -23.92 -23.62 -11.45
C ALA A 92 -22.72 -23.59 -10.48
N ALA A 93 -22.26 -22.40 -10.08
CA ALA A 93 -21.20 -22.25 -9.08
C ALA A 93 -21.66 -22.66 -7.67
N PRO A 94 -20.84 -23.41 -6.92
CA PRO A 94 -21.21 -23.91 -5.59
C PRO A 94 -21.50 -22.79 -4.61
N SER A 95 -22.43 -23.04 -3.68
CA SER A 95 -22.64 -22.18 -2.52
C SER A 95 -21.40 -22.17 -1.62
N LEU A 96 -21.18 -21.05 -0.93
CA LEU A 96 -20.16 -20.94 0.11
C LEU A 96 -20.76 -21.43 1.43
N ASP A 97 -20.05 -22.30 2.15
CA ASP A 97 -20.42 -22.76 3.49
C ASP A 97 -20.64 -21.55 4.42
N ARG A 98 -21.74 -21.56 5.18
CA ARG A 98 -22.19 -20.43 6.03
C ARG A 98 -21.09 -19.93 6.96
N LYS A 99 -20.25 -20.82 7.49
CA LYS A 99 -19.13 -20.46 8.38
C LYS A 99 -18.09 -19.55 7.72
N LEU A 100 -17.99 -19.56 6.39
CA LEU A 100 -17.02 -18.79 5.60
C LEU A 100 -17.58 -17.44 5.09
N HIS A 101 -18.84 -17.10 5.42
CA HIS A 101 -19.43 -15.84 4.95
C HIS A 101 -18.81 -14.64 5.64
N GLU A 102 -18.41 -14.78 6.91
CA GLU A 102 -17.72 -13.74 7.68
C GLU A 102 -16.35 -13.42 7.07
N GLU A 103 -15.52 -14.44 6.79
CA GLU A 103 -14.24 -14.27 6.08
C GLU A 103 -14.41 -13.60 4.71
N ARG A 104 -15.44 -13.97 3.94
CA ARG A 104 -15.75 -13.29 2.66
C ARG A 104 -16.16 -11.83 2.86
N GLN A 105 -16.94 -11.53 3.90
CA GLN A 105 -17.30 -10.15 4.23
C GLN A 105 -16.06 -9.35 4.65
N PHE A 106 -15.18 -9.93 5.45
CA PHE A 106 -13.90 -9.33 5.83
C PHE A 106 -13.04 -8.96 4.63
N ILE A 107 -12.88 -9.86 3.64
CA ILE A 107 -12.14 -9.57 2.41
C ILE A 107 -12.75 -8.39 1.64
N TYR A 108 -14.08 -8.31 1.55
CA TYR A 108 -14.76 -7.18 0.91
C TYR A 108 -14.69 -5.87 1.74
N PHE A 109 -14.61 -5.96 3.08
CA PHE A 109 -14.33 -4.81 3.94
C PHE A 109 -12.92 -4.28 3.67
N LEU A 110 -11.90 -5.14 3.71
CA LEU A 110 -10.52 -4.78 3.40
C LEU A 110 -10.33 -4.23 1.99
N GLN A 111 -11.10 -4.71 1.00
CA GLN A 111 -11.11 -4.12 -0.34
C GLN A 111 -11.52 -2.64 -0.32
N LYS A 112 -12.41 -2.26 0.58
CA LYS A 112 -12.98 -0.90 0.71
C LYS A 112 -12.26 -0.03 1.73
N GLN A 113 -11.42 -0.62 2.58
CA GLN A 113 -10.62 0.10 3.55
C GLN A 113 -9.46 0.82 2.82
N PRO A 114 -9.45 2.16 2.76
CA PRO A 114 -8.31 2.89 2.23
C PRO A 114 -7.13 2.79 3.20
N MET A 115 -5.92 3.07 2.70
CA MET A 115 -4.79 3.32 3.57
C MET A 115 -5.00 4.66 4.31
N ASP A 116 -4.65 4.68 5.58
CA ASP A 116 -4.77 5.83 6.47
C ASP A 116 -3.43 6.00 7.18
N HIS A 117 -2.85 7.20 7.13
CA HIS A 117 -1.53 7.48 7.70
C HIS A 117 -1.60 7.78 9.21
N SER A 118 -2.80 7.96 9.76
CA SER A 118 -3.02 8.08 11.21
C SER A 118 -3.09 6.71 11.93
N VAL A 119 -3.31 5.63 11.17
CA VAL A 119 -3.35 4.25 11.70
C VAL A 119 -1.94 3.65 11.61
N VAL A 120 -1.33 3.39 12.78
CA VAL A 120 0.06 2.93 12.89
C VAL A 120 0.26 1.59 12.18
N GLU A 121 -0.71 0.68 12.25
CA GLU A 121 -0.66 -0.64 11.64
C GLU A 121 -0.62 -0.56 10.11
N HIS A 122 -1.39 0.36 9.50
CA HIS A 122 -1.33 0.60 8.05
C HIS A 122 0.08 1.03 7.61
N CYS A 123 0.65 1.99 8.34
CA CYS A 123 2.01 2.49 8.09
C CYS A 123 3.07 1.40 8.32
N ARG A 124 2.95 0.59 9.38
CA ARG A 124 3.85 -0.55 9.66
C ARG A 124 3.78 -1.63 8.58
N ILE A 125 2.60 -1.92 8.01
CA ILE A 125 2.47 -2.88 6.90
C ILE A 125 3.27 -2.39 5.69
N PHE A 126 3.08 -1.12 5.29
CA PHE A 126 3.85 -0.49 4.22
C PHE A 126 5.36 -0.54 4.50
N THR A 127 5.78 -0.09 5.70
CA THR A 127 7.19 -0.03 6.08
C THR A 127 7.83 -1.41 6.11
N THR A 128 7.13 -2.44 6.61
CA THR A 128 7.61 -3.82 6.61
C THR A 128 7.83 -4.34 5.19
N LEU A 129 6.87 -4.09 4.29
CA LEU A 129 6.99 -4.45 2.87
C LEU A 129 8.18 -3.75 2.21
N PHE A 130 8.32 -2.45 2.39
CA PHE A 130 9.41 -1.68 1.78
C PHE A 130 10.76 -2.18 2.27
N LYS A 131 10.99 -2.26 3.59
CA LYS A 131 12.27 -2.72 4.16
C LYS A 131 12.59 -4.16 3.76
N PHE A 132 11.59 -5.05 3.73
CA PHE A 132 11.79 -6.43 3.29
C PHE A 132 12.24 -6.50 1.82
N LEU A 133 11.56 -5.76 0.92
CA LEU A 133 11.84 -5.79 -0.52
C LEU A 133 13.18 -5.10 -0.84
N THR A 134 13.41 -3.88 -0.38
CA THR A 134 14.64 -3.12 -0.68
C THR A 134 15.86 -3.62 0.10
N GLY A 135 15.67 -4.04 1.36
CA GLY A 135 16.77 -4.24 2.31
C GLY A 135 17.22 -2.94 3.01
N GLU A 136 16.51 -1.83 2.83
CA GLU A 136 16.82 -0.57 3.54
C GLU A 136 16.38 -0.67 5.00
N GLU A 137 17.32 -0.51 5.94
CA GLU A 137 17.04 -0.61 7.38
C GLU A 137 16.62 0.73 8.02
N ALA A 138 17.02 1.84 7.40
CA ALA A 138 16.81 3.21 7.87
C ALA A 138 15.32 3.55 8.11
N ALA A 139 15.06 4.61 8.88
CA ALA A 139 13.71 5.13 9.02
C ALA A 139 13.21 5.67 7.67
N ILE A 140 12.09 5.14 7.18
CA ILE A 140 11.48 5.54 5.91
C ILE A 140 10.15 6.26 6.14
N PRO A 141 9.93 7.44 5.54
CA PRO A 141 8.59 8.03 5.43
C PRO A 141 7.63 7.09 4.70
N VAL A 142 6.32 7.23 4.95
CA VAL A 142 5.29 6.41 4.27
C VAL A 142 4.96 6.96 2.87
N THR A 143 5.39 8.19 2.56
CA THR A 143 5.15 8.91 1.31
C THR A 143 6.45 9.53 0.76
N GLY A 144 6.47 9.86 -0.53
CA GLY A 144 7.60 10.44 -1.25
C GLY A 144 8.16 9.50 -2.32
N ASP A 145 8.94 10.03 -3.26
CA ASP A 145 9.28 9.34 -4.52
C ASP A 145 10.05 8.01 -4.34
N HIS A 146 10.72 7.84 -3.19
CA HIS A 146 11.39 6.60 -2.82
C HIS A 146 10.49 5.35 -2.90
N ILE A 147 9.16 5.48 -2.73
CA ILE A 147 8.23 4.35 -2.78
C ILE A 147 8.10 3.73 -4.20
N GLN A 148 8.52 4.46 -5.23
CA GLN A 148 8.60 3.94 -6.60
C GLN A 148 9.63 2.80 -6.74
N LYS A 149 10.64 2.72 -5.84
CA LYS A 149 11.61 1.61 -5.79
C LYS A 149 10.93 0.23 -5.66
N ILE A 150 9.77 0.16 -5.00
CA ILE A 150 8.98 -1.08 -4.87
C ILE A 150 7.79 -1.15 -5.84
N GLY A 151 7.68 -0.21 -6.78
CA GLY A 151 6.68 -0.21 -7.84
C GLY A 151 5.32 0.38 -7.46
N PHE A 152 5.27 1.35 -6.55
CA PHE A 152 4.17 2.31 -6.51
C PHE A 152 4.28 3.30 -7.68
N GLN A 153 3.16 3.85 -8.16
CA GLN A 153 3.15 4.81 -9.28
C GLN A 153 3.10 6.26 -8.76
N ALA A 154 2.38 6.51 -7.67
CA ALA A 154 2.33 7.80 -7.01
C ALA A 154 3.40 7.93 -5.91
N ASN A 155 3.51 9.12 -5.32
CA ASN A 155 4.27 9.37 -4.09
C ASN A 155 3.42 9.21 -2.80
N ASP A 156 2.13 8.94 -2.90
CA ASP A 156 1.26 8.52 -1.79
C ASP A 156 0.63 7.14 -2.11
N PRO A 157 0.90 6.09 -1.31
CA PRO A 157 0.36 4.75 -1.50
C PRO A 157 -1.17 4.69 -1.64
N LYS A 158 -1.92 5.60 -0.99
CA LYS A 158 -3.38 5.68 -1.09
C LYS A 158 -3.87 5.79 -2.53
N THR A 159 -3.09 6.45 -3.38
CA THR A 159 -3.43 6.69 -4.78
C THR A 159 -3.45 5.40 -5.58
N ASP A 160 -2.55 4.46 -5.32
CA ASP A 160 -2.53 3.17 -6.03
C ASP A 160 -3.52 2.16 -5.41
N LEU A 161 -3.72 2.23 -4.09
CA LEU A 161 -4.54 1.29 -3.33
C LEU A 161 -6.07 1.45 -3.52
N ARG A 162 -6.55 2.45 -4.26
CA ARG A 162 -8.01 2.73 -4.47
C ARG A 162 -8.86 1.54 -4.94
N THR A 163 -8.28 0.56 -5.62
CA THR A 163 -9.02 -0.54 -6.27
C THR A 163 -9.18 -1.79 -5.39
N ALA A 164 -8.15 -2.09 -4.60
CA ALA A 164 -8.04 -3.28 -3.77
C ALA A 164 -7.88 -2.98 -2.26
N GLY A 165 -7.76 -1.71 -1.87
CA GLY A 165 -7.64 -1.28 -0.47
C GLY A 165 -6.49 -1.96 0.29
N MET A 166 -6.61 -1.96 1.62
CA MET A 166 -5.69 -2.64 2.51
C MET A 166 -5.65 -4.17 2.31
N PHE A 167 -6.63 -4.78 1.62
CA PHE A 167 -6.56 -6.20 1.24
C PHE A 167 -5.29 -6.50 0.44
N SER A 168 -4.94 -5.64 -0.52
CA SER A 168 -3.73 -5.86 -1.36
C SER A 168 -2.42 -5.82 -0.57
N LEU A 169 -2.26 -4.86 0.35
CA LEU A 169 -1.08 -4.82 1.23
C LEU A 169 -1.06 -6.00 2.21
N LEU A 170 -2.21 -6.46 2.70
CA LEU A 170 -2.28 -7.64 3.55
C LEU A 170 -1.92 -8.93 2.77
N GLN A 171 -2.28 -9.04 1.48
CA GLN A 171 -1.85 -10.14 0.60
C GLN A 171 -0.34 -10.07 0.31
N ALA A 172 0.22 -8.89 0.08
CA ALA A 172 1.66 -8.71 -0.07
C ALA A 172 2.42 -9.08 1.21
N LEU A 173 1.91 -8.66 2.39
CA LEU A 173 2.52 -8.96 3.69
C LEU A 173 2.49 -10.47 3.99
N TYR A 174 1.38 -11.15 3.70
CA TYR A 174 1.29 -12.61 3.73
C TYR A 174 2.39 -13.24 2.86
N PHE A 175 2.56 -12.78 1.63
CA PHE A 175 3.50 -13.38 0.68
C PHE A 175 4.97 -13.23 1.11
N ILE A 176 5.37 -12.07 1.64
CA ILE A 176 6.73 -11.91 2.20
C ILE A 176 6.93 -12.67 3.51
N SER A 177 5.85 -13.00 4.25
CA SER A 177 5.93 -13.75 5.50
C SER A 177 6.05 -15.26 5.26
N GLU A 178 5.18 -15.82 4.42
CA GLU A 178 5.08 -17.27 4.19
C GLU A 178 6.04 -17.78 3.09
N HIS A 179 6.40 -16.92 2.12
CA HIS A 179 7.28 -17.28 1.01
C HIS A 179 8.41 -16.25 0.80
N PRO A 180 9.17 -15.87 1.84
CA PRO A 180 10.14 -14.77 1.80
C PRO A 180 11.17 -14.90 0.68
N ALA A 181 11.72 -16.11 0.47
CA ALA A 181 12.71 -16.36 -0.56
C ALA A 181 12.15 -16.09 -1.98
N ILE A 182 10.93 -16.56 -2.26
CA ILE A 182 10.25 -16.38 -3.55
C ILE A 182 9.87 -14.92 -3.75
N ALA A 183 9.31 -14.27 -2.73
CA ALA A 183 8.92 -12.86 -2.81
C ALA A 183 10.14 -11.93 -3.07
N LYS A 184 11.28 -12.21 -2.42
CA LYS A 184 12.54 -11.48 -2.62
C LYS A 184 13.17 -11.79 -3.99
N ASP A 185 13.06 -13.02 -4.48
CA ASP A 185 13.50 -13.39 -5.84
C ASP A 185 12.68 -12.67 -6.92
N TYR A 186 11.35 -12.66 -6.80
CA TYR A 186 10.46 -11.94 -7.72
C TYR A 186 10.70 -10.43 -7.68
N TYR A 187 11.10 -9.88 -6.53
CA TYR A 187 11.54 -8.48 -6.45
C TYR A 187 12.88 -8.23 -7.14
N ARG A 188 13.87 -9.13 -7.02
CA ARG A 188 15.12 -9.04 -7.81
C ARG A 188 14.84 -9.12 -9.30
N THR A 189 13.91 -9.98 -9.73
CA THR A 189 13.44 -10.02 -11.13
C THR A 189 12.81 -8.70 -11.54
N SER A 190 11.94 -8.13 -10.71
CA SER A 190 11.17 -6.92 -11.04
C SER A 190 12.01 -5.65 -11.17
N ILE A 191 13.24 -5.64 -10.64
CA ILE A 191 14.22 -4.55 -10.82
C ILE A 191 15.38 -4.93 -11.76
N SER A 192 15.29 -6.08 -12.45
CA SER A 192 16.30 -6.53 -13.40
C SER A 192 16.12 -5.84 -14.76
N ALA A 193 17.24 -5.45 -15.39
CA ALA A 193 17.23 -4.72 -16.67
C ALA A 193 16.57 -5.45 -17.86
N THR A 194 16.28 -6.75 -17.72
CA THR A 194 15.67 -7.59 -18.77
C THR A 194 14.21 -7.95 -18.50
N HIS A 195 13.74 -7.82 -17.27
CA HIS A 195 12.41 -8.29 -16.84
C HIS A 195 11.74 -7.33 -15.86
N GLU A 196 12.02 -6.03 -15.96
CA GLU A 196 11.47 -5.04 -15.03
C GLU A 196 9.94 -5.03 -15.00
N PHE A 197 9.37 -4.83 -13.81
CA PHE A 197 7.93 -4.57 -13.61
C PHE A 197 7.70 -3.89 -12.25
N PRO A 198 6.64 -3.07 -12.09
CA PRO A 198 6.35 -2.43 -10.82
C PRO A 198 5.72 -3.41 -9.82
N TRP A 199 6.56 -4.01 -8.95
CA TRP A 199 6.18 -5.13 -8.05
C TRP A 199 4.87 -4.90 -7.28
N ILE A 200 4.72 -3.76 -6.59
CA ILE A 200 3.51 -3.42 -5.84
C ILE A 200 2.31 -3.18 -6.77
N LEU A 201 2.44 -2.41 -7.85
CA LEU A 201 1.32 -2.18 -8.78
C LEU A 201 0.84 -3.48 -9.43
N CYS A 202 1.75 -4.40 -9.74
CA CYS A 202 1.42 -5.76 -10.18
C CYS A 202 0.70 -6.54 -9.08
N SER A 203 1.21 -6.53 -7.84
CA SER A 203 0.57 -7.13 -6.65
C SER A 203 -0.88 -6.63 -6.43
N ILE A 204 -1.12 -5.32 -6.51
CA ILE A 204 -2.46 -4.71 -6.41
C ILE A 204 -3.38 -5.24 -7.51
N ASN A 205 -2.86 -5.39 -8.73
CA ASN A 205 -3.60 -5.97 -9.85
C ASN A 205 -3.92 -7.46 -9.65
N PHE A 206 -3.01 -8.27 -9.09
CA PHE A 206 -3.26 -9.67 -8.77
C PHE A 206 -4.29 -9.81 -7.65
N SER A 207 -4.24 -8.94 -6.64
CA SER A 207 -5.26 -8.83 -5.60
C SER A 207 -6.64 -8.51 -6.19
N CYS A 208 -6.71 -7.62 -7.20
CA CYS A 208 -7.93 -7.37 -7.96
C CYS A 208 -8.43 -8.62 -8.71
N MET A 209 -7.53 -9.42 -9.30
CA MET A 209 -7.93 -10.68 -9.95
C MET A 209 -8.49 -11.68 -8.93
N VAL A 210 -7.88 -11.82 -7.75
CA VAL A 210 -8.40 -12.68 -6.67
C VAL A 210 -9.78 -12.22 -6.21
N LEU A 211 -10.00 -10.90 -6.07
CA LEU A 211 -11.31 -10.33 -5.77
C LEU A 211 -12.34 -10.63 -6.86
N ASP A 212 -11.97 -10.64 -8.14
CA ASP A 212 -12.86 -11.04 -9.23
C ASP A 212 -13.20 -12.54 -9.17
N LEU A 213 -12.22 -13.41 -8.90
CA LEU A 213 -12.46 -14.85 -8.68
C LEU A 213 -13.41 -15.11 -7.50
N LEU A 214 -13.31 -14.29 -6.45
CA LEU A 214 -14.17 -14.35 -5.27
C LEU A 214 -15.61 -13.91 -5.59
N LYS A 215 -15.78 -12.76 -6.27
CA LYS A 215 -17.09 -12.27 -6.75
C LYS A 215 -17.79 -13.31 -7.61
N ASP A 216 -17.05 -13.88 -8.56
CA ASP A 216 -17.53 -14.88 -9.51
C ASP A 216 -17.64 -16.29 -8.91
N LYS A 217 -17.52 -16.43 -7.58
CA LYS A 217 -17.67 -17.67 -6.82
C LYS A 217 -16.66 -18.77 -7.18
N ARG A 218 -15.64 -18.49 -8.00
CA ARG A 218 -14.69 -19.48 -8.54
C ARG A 218 -13.86 -20.15 -7.43
N LEU A 219 -13.63 -19.43 -6.33
CA LEU A 219 -12.90 -19.92 -5.15
C LEU A 219 -13.77 -20.73 -4.15
N HIS A 220 -15.10 -20.68 -4.24
CA HIS A 220 -16.00 -21.28 -3.24
C HIS A 220 -15.75 -22.78 -3.02
N ARG A 221 -15.51 -23.56 -4.08
CA ARG A 221 -15.27 -25.00 -3.95
C ARG A 221 -14.03 -25.29 -3.10
N MET A 222 -12.95 -24.56 -3.35
CA MET A 222 -11.67 -24.72 -2.64
C MET A 222 -11.81 -24.23 -1.20
N ALA A 223 -12.48 -23.10 -0.97
CA ALA A 223 -12.73 -22.58 0.37
C ALA A 223 -13.56 -23.55 1.23
N ASN A 224 -14.62 -24.15 0.68
CA ASN A 224 -15.39 -25.19 1.36
C ASN A 224 -14.53 -26.44 1.68
N GLN A 225 -13.61 -26.82 0.78
CA GLN A 225 -12.73 -27.99 0.95
C GLN A 225 -11.61 -27.77 1.99
N LYS A 226 -10.99 -26.58 2.00
CA LYS A 226 -9.95 -26.22 2.97
C LYS A 226 -10.54 -25.81 4.33
N GLY A 227 -11.78 -25.33 4.35
CA GLY A 227 -12.41 -24.78 5.56
C GLY A 227 -12.02 -23.33 5.88
N SER A 228 -11.30 -22.65 4.98
CA SER A 228 -11.03 -21.20 5.03
C SER A 228 -11.04 -20.60 3.63
N MET A 229 -11.74 -19.48 3.47
CA MET A 229 -11.65 -18.55 2.35
C MET A 229 -10.38 -17.71 2.43
N ILE A 230 -9.94 -17.31 3.62
CA ILE A 230 -8.72 -16.49 3.82
C ILE A 230 -7.49 -17.21 3.26
N GLU A 231 -7.27 -18.46 3.66
CA GLU A 231 -6.19 -19.30 3.12
C GLU A 231 -6.25 -19.38 1.58
N VAL A 232 -7.45 -19.58 1.03
CA VAL A 232 -7.66 -19.77 -0.40
C VAL A 232 -7.43 -18.49 -1.22
N VAL A 233 -7.83 -17.31 -0.72
CA VAL A 233 -7.53 -16.04 -1.43
C VAL A 233 -6.04 -15.71 -1.40
N HIS A 234 -5.34 -16.02 -0.31
CA HIS A 234 -3.89 -15.85 -0.21
C HIS A 234 -3.14 -16.82 -1.13
N LYS A 235 -3.50 -18.11 -1.14
CA LYS A 235 -2.93 -19.08 -2.09
C LYS A 235 -3.20 -18.71 -3.55
N ALA A 236 -4.41 -18.23 -3.86
CA ALA A 236 -4.73 -17.74 -5.20
C ALA A 236 -3.87 -16.54 -5.61
N TYR A 237 -3.61 -15.60 -4.69
CA TYR A 237 -2.73 -14.46 -4.92
C TYR A 237 -1.29 -14.88 -5.25
N VAL A 238 -0.68 -15.74 -4.41
CA VAL A 238 0.72 -16.19 -4.59
C VAL A 238 0.86 -16.90 -5.95
N VAL A 239 -0.12 -17.74 -6.30
CA VAL A 239 -0.15 -18.48 -7.57
C VAL A 239 -0.31 -17.57 -8.78
N ILE A 240 -1.15 -16.54 -8.70
CA ILE A 240 -1.28 -15.56 -9.79
C ILE A 240 0.02 -14.78 -9.96
N PHE A 241 0.70 -14.43 -8.87
CA PHE A 241 2.03 -13.79 -8.91
C PHE A 241 3.07 -14.73 -9.55
N ALA A 242 3.16 -15.98 -9.10
CA ALA A 242 4.08 -16.97 -9.64
C ALA A 242 3.83 -17.22 -11.14
N LYS A 243 2.57 -17.33 -11.56
CA LYS A 243 2.21 -17.50 -12.97
C LYS A 243 2.51 -16.26 -13.80
N PHE A 244 2.35 -15.06 -13.24
CA PHE A 244 2.80 -13.83 -13.90
C PHE A 244 4.31 -13.85 -14.16
N VAL A 245 5.14 -14.11 -13.14
CA VAL A 245 6.60 -14.12 -13.28
C VAL A 245 7.07 -15.21 -14.25
N GLU A 246 6.46 -16.40 -14.21
CA GLU A 246 6.69 -17.46 -15.20
C GLU A 246 6.39 -16.97 -16.63
N MET A 247 5.26 -16.28 -16.83
CA MET A 247 4.87 -15.75 -18.15
C MET A 247 5.73 -14.56 -18.61
N TRP A 248 6.23 -13.75 -17.68
CA TRP A 248 7.04 -12.55 -17.93
C TRP A 248 8.49 -12.88 -18.32
N THR A 249 9.07 -13.86 -17.63
CA THR A 249 10.49 -14.25 -17.78
C THR A 249 10.72 -15.37 -18.81
N LYS A 250 9.66 -16.05 -19.27
CA LYS A 250 9.78 -17.11 -20.28
C LYS A 250 10.18 -16.52 -21.64
N PRO A 251 11.25 -17.02 -22.30
CA PRO A 251 11.65 -16.55 -23.62
C PRO A 251 10.58 -16.76 -24.72
N PRO A 252 10.36 -15.78 -25.63
CA PRO A 252 10.89 -14.41 -25.58
C PRO A 252 10.29 -13.63 -24.40
N SER A 253 11.15 -13.00 -23.61
CA SER A 253 10.81 -12.27 -22.39
C SER A 253 9.88 -11.09 -22.69
N ARG A 254 8.90 -10.85 -21.80
CA ARG A 254 7.92 -9.78 -21.97
C ARG A 254 8.41 -8.46 -21.39
N SER A 255 7.95 -7.38 -22.00
CA SER A 255 8.23 -5.98 -21.65
C SER A 255 7.00 -5.26 -21.11
N ILE A 256 7.19 -4.09 -20.50
CA ILE A 256 6.09 -3.28 -19.96
C ILE A 256 5.02 -2.91 -21.01
N GLY A 257 5.38 -2.83 -22.30
CA GLY A 257 4.44 -2.63 -23.41
C GLY A 257 3.48 -3.80 -23.64
N GLU A 258 3.81 -5.00 -23.18
CA GLU A 258 2.99 -6.21 -23.27
C GLU A 258 2.15 -6.46 -22.00
N TRP A 259 2.18 -5.52 -21.04
CA TRP A 259 1.48 -5.64 -19.76
C TRP A 259 -0.02 -5.95 -19.94
N ASP A 260 -0.75 -5.19 -20.76
CA ASP A 260 -2.20 -5.37 -20.89
C ASP A 260 -2.59 -6.70 -21.56
N ALA A 261 -1.79 -7.17 -22.51
CA ALA A 261 -1.97 -8.49 -23.12
C ALA A 261 -1.70 -9.60 -22.08
N THR A 262 -0.58 -9.49 -21.36
CA THR A 262 -0.18 -10.44 -20.31
C THR A 262 -1.19 -10.50 -19.17
N ARG A 263 -1.67 -9.35 -18.70
CA ARG A 263 -2.69 -9.22 -17.65
C ARG A 263 -4.01 -9.85 -18.08
N ARG A 264 -4.39 -9.74 -19.35
CA ARG A 264 -5.60 -10.37 -19.92
C ARG A 264 -5.46 -11.89 -20.00
N GLU A 265 -4.33 -12.38 -20.50
CA GLU A 265 -3.99 -13.81 -20.57
C GLU A 265 -3.94 -14.45 -19.18
N LEU A 266 -3.24 -13.81 -18.23
CA LEU A 266 -3.17 -14.23 -16.83
C LEU A 266 -4.55 -14.29 -16.17
N LYS A 267 -5.43 -13.31 -16.44
CA LYS A 267 -6.82 -13.32 -15.96
C LYS A 267 -7.63 -14.47 -16.58
N GLY A 268 -7.35 -14.86 -17.82
CA GLY A 268 -7.89 -16.07 -18.45
C GLY A 268 -7.47 -17.32 -17.70
N HIS A 269 -6.15 -17.53 -17.55
CA HIS A 269 -5.57 -18.66 -16.79
C HIS A 269 -6.12 -18.74 -15.36
N ALA A 270 -6.22 -17.61 -14.65
CA ALA A 270 -6.78 -17.57 -13.30
C ALA A 270 -8.27 -17.95 -13.29
N ASN A 271 -9.09 -17.42 -14.21
CA ASN A 271 -10.52 -17.74 -14.27
C ASN A 271 -10.79 -19.23 -14.53
N GLU A 272 -10.00 -19.86 -15.39
CA GLU A 272 -10.22 -21.24 -15.86
C GLU A 272 -9.51 -22.28 -14.97
N GLN A 273 -8.31 -21.98 -14.49
CA GLN A 273 -7.38 -22.99 -13.98
C GLN A 273 -6.89 -22.74 -12.54
N ILE A 274 -7.38 -21.75 -11.79
CA ILE A 274 -6.86 -21.44 -10.44
C ILE A 274 -6.78 -22.65 -9.50
N GLY A 275 -7.77 -23.56 -9.53
CA GLY A 275 -7.78 -24.77 -8.71
C GLY A 275 -6.78 -25.85 -9.14
N LYS A 276 -6.27 -25.79 -10.38
CA LYS A 276 -5.14 -26.59 -10.86
C LYS A 276 -3.83 -25.92 -10.44
N LEU A 277 -3.68 -24.62 -10.72
CA LEU A 277 -2.47 -23.86 -10.44
C LEU A 277 -2.13 -23.84 -8.93
N VAL A 278 -3.12 -23.76 -8.04
CA VAL A 278 -2.90 -23.89 -6.58
C VAL A 278 -2.40 -25.27 -6.18
N LYS A 279 -2.92 -26.36 -6.78
CA LYS A 279 -2.40 -27.71 -6.53
C LYS A 279 -0.97 -27.88 -7.05
N GLU A 280 -0.66 -27.33 -8.22
CA GLU A 280 0.69 -27.38 -8.79
C GLU A 280 1.72 -26.63 -7.94
N MET A 281 1.32 -25.56 -7.24
CA MET A 281 2.17 -24.88 -6.27
C MET A 281 2.30 -25.67 -4.96
N GLU A 282 1.21 -26.22 -4.43
CA GLU A 282 1.23 -27.09 -3.22
C GLU A 282 2.08 -28.36 -3.41
N MET A 283 2.36 -28.79 -4.65
CA MET A 283 3.24 -29.93 -4.97
C MET A 283 4.70 -29.55 -5.22
N LYS A 284 5.05 -28.26 -5.24
CA LYS A 284 6.40 -27.73 -5.49
C LYS A 284 7.04 -27.07 -4.25
N ALA A 285 6.26 -26.91 -3.18
CA ALA A 285 6.67 -26.39 -1.88
C ALA A 285 6.96 -27.55 -0.91
#